data_AF-A0A5E4BEA8-F1
#
_entry.id   AF-A0A5E4BEA8-F1
#
_cell.length_a   1.000
_cell.length_b   1.000
_cell.length_c   1.000
_cell.angle_alpha   90.00
_cell.angle_beta   90.00
_cell.angle_gamma   90.00
#
_symmetry.space_group_name_H-M   'P 1'
#
loop_
_entity.id
_entity.type
_entity.pdbx_description
1 polymer ?
#
loop_
_entity_poly.entity_id
_entity_poly.type
_entity_poly.pdbx_seq_one_letter_code
_entity_poly.pdbx_strand_id
1 'polypeptide(L)' 'MIAFIYSMSSLTVIASFRGTVPYGLSLEIGDTVQILEKCDGWYRGFALKNPNIKGIFPSSYVHLKNACVKNKG' A
#
# COMPACT_ATOMS: atom_id res chain seq x y z
N MET A 1 18.67 5.46 -13.42
CA MET A 1 17.75 4.66 -14.25
C MET A 1 16.58 4.02 -13.47
N ILE A 2 16.65 3.84 -12.14
CA ILE A 2 15.60 3.13 -11.35
C ILE A 2 14.66 4.05 -10.55
N ALA A 3 15.03 5.32 -10.33
CA ALA A 3 14.25 6.26 -9.50
C ALA A 3 12.97 6.81 -10.17
N PHE A 4 12.90 6.80 -11.50
CA PHE A 4 11.71 7.22 -12.28
C PHE A 4 10.61 6.14 -12.35
N ILE A 5 10.91 4.90 -11.98
CA ILE A 5 10.04 3.75 -12.28
C ILE A 5 8.94 3.57 -11.21
N TYR A 6 9.14 4.09 -10.00
CA TYR A 6 8.15 4.03 -8.92
C TYR A 6 7.44 5.37 -8.74
N SER A 7 6.53 5.74 -9.64
CA SER A 7 5.49 6.71 -9.30
C SER A 7 4.67 6.13 -8.14
N MET A 8 5.16 6.31 -6.90
CA MET A 8 4.65 5.63 -5.72
C MET A 8 3.38 6.31 -5.28
N SER A 9 2.24 5.81 -5.75
CA SER A 9 0.98 5.96 -5.03
C SER A 9 1.15 5.25 -3.68
N SER A 10 1.73 5.96 -2.71
CA SER A 10 1.83 5.48 -1.33
C SER A 10 0.47 5.75 -0.71
N LEU A 11 -0.20 4.68 -0.27
CA LEU A 11 -1.48 4.81 0.41
C LEU A 11 -1.24 4.72 1.91
N THR A 12 -1.95 5.55 2.65
CA THR A 12 -1.97 5.48 4.10
C THR A 12 -3.13 4.61 4.55
N VAL A 13 -2.84 3.67 5.43
CA VAL A 13 -3.84 2.83 6.07
C VAL A 13 -4.66 3.70 7.03
N ILE A 14 -5.97 3.77 6.82
CA ILE A 14 -6.91 4.56 7.61
C ILE A 14 -7.70 3.71 8.61
N ALA A 15 -7.65 2.39 8.48
CA ALA A 15 -8.27 1.45 9.40
C ALA A 15 -7.37 0.22 9.59
N SER A 16 -7.30 -0.33 10.81
CA SER A 16 -6.50 -1.53 11.07
C SER A 16 -7.18 -2.75 10.45
N PHE A 17 -6.43 -3.48 9.62
CA PHE A 17 -6.88 -4.73 9.03
C PHE A 17 -6.11 -5.89 9.67
N ARG A 18 -6.83 -6.85 10.26
CA ARG A 18 -6.22 -8.11 10.71
C ARG A 18 -6.20 -9.06 9.54
N GLY A 19 -5.02 -9.60 9.19
CA GLY A 19 -4.83 -10.57 8.11
C GLY A 19 -5.43 -11.95 8.41
N THR A 20 -6.70 -12.02 8.80
CA THR A 20 -7.41 -13.27 9.12
C THR A 20 -7.88 -14.02 7.88
N VAL A 21 -7.83 -13.37 6.71
CA VAL A 21 -8.10 -13.99 5.42
C VAL A 21 -6.84 -14.66 4.87
N PRO A 22 -6.97 -15.68 3.99
CA PRO A 22 -5.84 -16.24 3.29
C PRO A 22 -5.04 -15.15 2.56
N TYR A 23 -3.72 -15.16 2.75
CA TYR A 23 -2.80 -14.14 2.21
C TYR A 23 -3.07 -12.71 2.70
N GLY A 24 -3.83 -12.55 3.78
CA GLY A 24 -4.14 -11.25 4.37
C GLY A 24 -2.89 -10.57 4.93
N LEU A 25 -2.63 -9.33 4.52
CA LEU A 25 -1.56 -8.52 5.10
C LEU A 25 -2.11 -7.77 6.32
N SER A 26 -1.61 -8.06 7.51
CA SER A 26 -1.98 -7.27 8.69
C SER A 26 -1.46 -5.83 8.56
N LEU A 27 -2.35 -4.86 8.75
CA LEU A 27 -2.08 -3.44 8.61
C LEU A 27 -2.61 -2.67 9.82
N GLU A 28 -1.89 -1.62 10.20
CA GLU A 28 -2.25 -0.73 11.29
C GLU A 28 -2.49 0.69 10.76
N ILE A 29 -3.37 1.45 11.42
CA ILE A 29 -3.66 2.84 11.07
C ILE A 29 -2.36 3.65 11.07
N GLY A 30 -2.14 4.42 10.01
CA GLY A 30 -0.93 5.22 9.80
C GLY A 30 0.18 4.49 9.06
N ASP A 31 0.09 3.17 8.87
CA ASP A 31 1.02 2.44 8.00
C ASP A 31 0.97 3.01 6.58
N THR A 32 2.12 3.03 5.92
CA THR A 32 2.20 3.33 4.50
C THR A 32 2.37 2.04 3.73
N VAL A 33 1.49 1.80 2.77
CA VAL A 33 1.53 0.61 1.91
C VAL A 33 1.80 1.02 0.48
N GLN A 34 2.51 0.14 -0.23
CA GLN A 34 2.67 0.23 -1.67
C GLN A 34 1.79 -0.81 -2.34
N ILE A 35 1.00 -0.35 -3.31
CA ILE A 35 0.12 -1.23 -4.08
C ILE A 35 0.91 -1.81 -5.24
N LEU A 36 0.91 -3.14 -5.32
CA LEU A 36 1.44 -3.90 -6.45
C LEU A 36 0.34 -4.21 -7.46
N GLU A 37 -0.83 -4.63 -6.98
CA GLU A 37 -1.97 -5.01 -7.81
C GLU A 37 -3.27 -4.48 -7.22
N LYS A 38 -4.22 -4.14 -8.09
CA LYS A 38 -5.59 -3.74 -7.73
C LYS A 38 -6.57 -4.71 -8.35
N CYS A 39 -7.45 -5.25 -7.53
CA CYS A 39 -8.62 -6.03 -7.92
C CYS A 39 -9.88 -5.34 -7.39
N ASP A 40 -11.05 -5.70 -7.92
CA ASP A 40 -12.31 -5.08 -7.52
C ASP A 40 -12.57 -5.29 -6.01
N GLY A 41 -12.44 -4.22 -5.23
CA GLY A 41 -12.56 -4.23 -3.77
C GLY A 41 -11.29 -4.56 -2.97
N TRP A 42 -10.22 -5.10 -3.58
CA TRP A 42 -9.00 -5.55 -2.89
C TRP A 42 -7.72 -4.98 -3.48
N TYR A 43 -6.75 -4.70 -2.62
CA TYR A 43 -5.39 -4.39 -3.03
C TYR A 43 -4.44 -5.48 -2.60
N ARG A 44 -3.45 -5.75 -3.45
CA ARG A 44 -2.27 -6.52 -3.09
C ARG A 44 -1.09 -5.58 -2.98
N GLY A 45 -0.36 -5.67 -1.88
CA GLY A 45 0.75 -4.77 -1.61
C GLY A 45 1.63 -5.26 -0.48
N PHE A 46 2.49 -4.37 -0.03
CA PHE A 46 3.29 -4.54 1.18
C PHE A 46 3.34 -3.24 1.97
N ALA A 47 3.50 -3.34 3.28
CA ALA A 47 3.77 -2.20 4.13
C ALA A 47 5.23 -1.78 3.99
N LEU A 48 5.51 -0.48 3.91
CA LEU A 48 6.88 0.04 3.83
C LEU A 48 7.73 -0.35 5.05
N LYS A 49 7.09 -0.60 6.21
CA LYS A 49 7.75 -1.14 7.41
C LYS A 49 8.29 -2.57 7.19
N ASN A 50 7.66 -3.36 6.33
CA ASN A 50 7.96 -4.77 6.11
C ASN A 50 7.81 -5.15 4.62
N PRO A 51 8.73 -4.69 3.73
CA PRO A 51 8.58 -4.87 2.28
C PRO A 51 8.70 -6.32 1.79
N ASN A 52 9.27 -7.19 2.62
CA ASN A 52 9.37 -8.63 2.33
C ASN A 52 8.03 -9.36 2.51
N ILE A 53 7.09 -8.79 3.25
CA ILE A 53 5.79 -9.41 3.54
C ILE A 53 4.75 -8.78 2.62
N LYS A 54 4.26 -9.59 1.68
CA LYS A 54 3.22 -9.19 0.73
C LYS A 54 1.92 -9.87 1.07
N GLY A 55 0.82 -9.18 0.88
CA GLY A 55 -0.50 -9.77 1.05
C GLY A 55 -1.61 -8.86 0.52
N ILE A 56 -2.84 -9.29 0.78
CA ILE A 56 -4.04 -8.61 0.34
C ILE A 56 -4.74 -7.90 1.50
N PHE A 57 -5.40 -6.80 1.19
CA PHE A 57 -6.20 -6.03 2.12
C PHE A 57 -7.33 -5.30 1.38
N PRO A 58 -8.46 -5.00 2.04
CA PRO A 58 -9.57 -4.33 1.39
C PRO A 58 -9.18 -2.91 0.99
N SER A 59 -9.61 -2.50 -0.20
CA SER A 59 -9.32 -1.18 -0.75
C SER A 59 -9.86 -0.03 0.09
N SER A 60 -10.94 -0.26 0.84
CA SER A 60 -11.56 0.70 1.74
C SER A 60 -10.73 1.05 2.98
N TYR A 61 -9.69 0.27 3.30
CA TYR A 61 -8.86 0.45 4.49
C TYR A 61 -7.68 1.39 4.23
N VAL A 62 -7.51 1.85 2.99
CA VAL A 62 -6.38 2.66 2.58
C VAL A 62 -6.83 3.89 1.79
N HIS A 63 -6.17 5.01 2.02
CA HIS A 63 -6.44 6.27 1.34
C HIS A 63 -5.21 6.70 0.56
N LEU A 64 -5.40 7.24 -0.65
CA LEU A 64 -4.29 7.84 -1.39
C LEU A 64 -3.70 8.98 -0.57
N LYS A 65 -2.43 8.84 -0.17
CA LYS A 65 -1.66 9.99 0.25
C LYS A 65 -1.28 10.71 -1.03
N ASN A 66 -1.59 12.00 -1.12
CA ASN A 66 -1.15 12.83 -2.24
C ASN A 66 0.37 12.71 -2.36
N ALA A 67 0.83 11.90 -3.31
CA ALA A 67 2.25 11.77 -3.59
C ALA A 67 2.68 13.10 -4.21
N CYS A 68 3.43 13.93 -3.46
CA CYS A 68 4.05 15.09 -4.06
C CYS A 68 5.08 14.57 -5.07
N VAL A 69 4.79 14.71 -6.36
CA VAL A 69 5.75 14.43 -7.41
C VAL A 69 6.81 15.53 -7.32
N LYS A 70 7.87 15.30 -6.55
CA LYS A 70 9.07 16.15 -6.59
C LYS A 70 9.87 15.79 -7.84
N ASN A 71 9.37 16.20 -9.00
CA ASN A 71 10.20 16.33 -10.18
C ASN A 71 10.87 17.70 -10.10
N LYS A 72 12.04 17.78 -9.45
CA LYS A 72 12.96 18.91 -9.69
C LYS A 72 13.84 18.45 -10.86
N GLY A 73 13.50 18.98 -12.03
CA GLY A 73 14.26 18.80 -13.27
C GLY A 73 15.66 19.40 -13.21
#